data_AF-A0A011NHF4-F1
#
_entry.id   AF-A0A011NHF4-F1
#
_cell.length_a   1.000
_cell.length_b   1.000
_cell.length_c   1.000
_cell.angle_alpha   90.00
_cell.angle_beta   90.00
_cell.angle_gamma   90.00
#
_symmetry.space_group_name_H-M   'P 1'
#
loop_
_entity.id
_entity.type
_entity.pdbx_description
1 polymer ?
#
loop_
_entity_poly.entity_id
_entity_poly.type
_entity_poly.pdbx_seq_one_letter_code
_entity_poly.pdbx_strand_id
1 'polypeptide(L)'
;MMKKTLVGLIAMAGMLVSAATQATIIPWSATINSAQEFPTNPSMATGSASGTIDNVSGSLAWNIAFSGLSGPLVGMHFHGPAAPGVNAGVQVNIGALIGLLPNPNIGATTISAQQITDLLAGNWYINLHTAQNPGGEIRGQVIPGAVPEPAMLGLLGLGLAGLAASRRRKQ
;
A
#
# COMPACT_ATOMS: atom_id res chain seq x y z
N MET A 1 56.64 33.75 -29.15
CA MET A 1 55.57 33.90 -28.12
C MET A 1 54.30 33.25 -28.69
N MET A 2 53.93 32.02 -28.33
CA MET A 2 53.08 31.63 -27.17
C MET A 2 51.68 32.29 -27.24
N LYS A 3 50.52 31.61 -27.26
CA LYS A 3 50.11 30.24 -26.89
C LYS A 3 48.82 29.85 -27.65
N LYS A 4 48.68 28.54 -27.88
CA LYS A 4 47.51 27.83 -28.44
C LYS A 4 46.26 28.09 -27.59
N THR A 5 45.16 28.56 -28.19
CA THR A 5 43.84 28.57 -27.55
C THR A 5 43.20 27.19 -27.70
N LEU A 6 43.17 26.48 -26.58
CA LEU A 6 42.63 25.15 -26.39
C LEU A 6 41.10 25.20 -26.54
N VAL A 7 40.53 24.44 -27.48
CA VAL A 7 39.09 24.16 -27.53
C VAL A 7 38.77 23.26 -26.33
N GLY A 8 38.17 23.84 -25.30
CA GLY A 8 37.73 23.12 -24.11
C GLY A 8 36.48 22.31 -24.39
N LEU A 9 36.65 21.00 -24.64
CA LEU A 9 35.57 20.01 -24.50
C LEU A 9 35.14 19.97 -23.03
N ILE A 10 34.03 20.64 -22.70
CA ILE A 10 33.32 20.37 -21.45
C ILE A 10 32.54 19.09 -21.69
N ALA A 11 33.15 17.95 -21.34
CA ALA A 11 32.43 16.69 -21.21
C ALA A 11 31.41 16.86 -20.07
N MET A 12 30.15 17.09 -20.43
CA MET A 12 29.03 16.98 -19.51
C MET A 12 28.85 15.48 -19.22
N ALA A 13 29.63 14.97 -18.26
CA ALA A 13 29.42 13.64 -17.71
C ALA A 13 28.05 13.66 -17.00
N GLY A 14 27.01 13.24 -17.70
CA GLY A 14 25.73 12.94 -17.10
C GLY A 14 25.92 11.82 -16.10
N MET A 15 26.01 12.17 -14.82
CA MET A 15 25.85 11.19 -13.74
C MET A 15 24.42 10.65 -13.84
N LEU A 16 24.26 9.53 -14.55
CA LEU A 16 23.12 8.65 -14.38
C LEU A 16 23.23 8.07 -12.98
N VAL A 17 22.76 8.82 -11.98
CA VAL A 17 22.47 8.25 -10.66
C VAL A 17 21.24 7.38 -10.88
N SER A 18 21.46 6.09 -11.07
CA SER A 18 20.42 5.08 -10.95
C SER A 18 19.84 5.20 -9.54
N ALA A 19 18.67 5.81 -9.41
CA ALA A 19 17.91 5.79 -8.18
C ALA A 19 17.56 4.31 -7.90
N ALA A 20 18.29 3.68 -6.99
CA ALA A 20 17.92 2.37 -6.51
C ALA A 20 16.50 2.46 -5.94
N THR A 21 15.57 1.66 -6.48
CA THR A 21 14.24 1.49 -5.91
C THR A 21 14.41 0.84 -4.54
N GLN A 22 14.43 1.65 -3.48
CA GLN A 22 14.47 1.13 -2.12
C GLN A 22 13.09 0.54 -1.78
N ALA A 23 13.10 -0.62 -1.14
CA ALA A 23 11.90 -1.21 -0.55
C ALA A 23 11.23 -0.19 0.36
N THR A 24 9.98 0.13 0.06
CA THR A 24 9.20 1.08 0.84
C THR A 24 8.16 0.29 1.61
N ILE A 25 8.30 0.30 2.93
CA ILE A 25 7.31 -0.30 3.83
C ILE A 25 6.21 0.73 4.07
N ILE A 26 5.04 0.50 3.47
CA ILE A 26 3.91 1.42 3.52
C ILE A 26 2.93 0.89 4.57
N PRO A 27 2.61 1.66 5.63
CA PRO A 27 1.60 1.24 6.58
C PRO A 27 0.22 1.30 5.92
N TRP A 28 -0.73 0.52 6.41
CA TRP A 28 -2.14 0.64 6.04
C TRP A 28 -3.03 0.42 7.25
N SER A 29 -4.27 0.88 7.16
CA SER A 29 -5.28 0.67 8.21
C SER A 29 -6.68 0.49 7.62
N ALA A 30 -7.57 -0.12 8.40
CA ALA A 30 -8.98 -0.22 8.09
C ALA A 30 -9.81 -0.20 9.38
N THR A 31 -10.86 0.62 9.42
CA THR A 31 -11.93 0.50 10.41
C THR A 31 -12.97 -0.48 9.87
N ILE A 32 -13.38 -1.46 10.67
CA ILE A 32 -14.22 -2.58 10.23
C ILE A 32 -15.58 -2.49 10.94
N ASN A 33 -16.68 -2.48 10.17
CA ASN A 33 -18.06 -2.47 10.70
C ASN A 33 -19.07 -2.95 9.65
N SER A 34 -20.32 -3.17 10.07
CA SER A 34 -21.42 -3.65 9.21
C SER A 34 -21.95 -2.58 8.25
N ALA A 35 -21.79 -1.30 8.56
CA ALA A 35 -22.26 -0.20 7.69
C ALA A 35 -21.49 -0.13 6.36
N GLN A 36 -20.31 -0.74 6.29
CA GLN A 36 -19.50 -0.84 5.08
C GLN A 36 -19.84 -2.09 4.24
N GLU A 37 -20.64 -3.03 4.74
CA GLU A 37 -21.04 -4.23 4.00
C GLU A 37 -22.00 -3.92 2.85
N PHE A 38 -22.02 -4.80 1.85
CA PHE A 38 -23.01 -4.74 0.78
C PHE A 38 -23.56 -6.13 0.39
N PRO A 39 -24.87 -6.37 0.56
CA PRO A 39 -25.84 -5.52 1.25
C PRO A 39 -25.49 -5.31 2.74
N THR A 40 -25.86 -4.15 3.30
CA THR A 40 -25.66 -3.87 4.73
C THR A 40 -26.47 -4.83 5.60
N ASN A 41 -25.93 -5.22 6.75
CA ASN A 41 -26.61 -6.06 7.74
C ASN A 41 -26.71 -5.32 9.10
N PRO A 42 -27.61 -5.76 10.02
CA PRO A 42 -27.84 -5.04 11.29
C PRO A 42 -26.82 -5.38 12.38
N SER A 43 -25.72 -6.08 12.07
CA SER A 43 -24.72 -6.43 13.09
C SER A 43 -24.15 -5.17 13.75
N MET A 44 -23.96 -5.25 15.05
CA MET A 44 -23.25 -4.23 15.83
C MET A 44 -21.77 -4.57 16.02
N ALA A 45 -21.29 -5.63 15.36
CA ALA A 45 -19.91 -6.03 15.42
C ALA A 45 -18.99 -4.91 14.89
N THR A 46 -17.81 -4.82 15.49
CA THR A 46 -16.80 -3.84 15.12
C THR A 46 -15.42 -4.49 15.08
N GLY A 47 -14.51 -3.86 14.36
CA GLY A 47 -13.11 -4.23 14.36
C GLY A 47 -12.21 -3.14 13.82
N SER A 48 -10.93 -3.45 13.86
CA SER A 48 -9.87 -2.64 13.29
C SER A 48 -8.81 -3.55 12.71
N ALA A 49 -8.21 -3.13 11.61
CA ALA A 49 -7.04 -3.77 11.05
C ALA A 49 -5.97 -2.74 10.76
N SER A 50 -4.72 -3.15 10.92
CA SER A 50 -3.56 -2.39 10.48
C SER A 50 -2.45 -3.32 10.07
N GLY A 51 -1.47 -2.79 9.36
CA GLY A 51 -0.34 -3.58 8.91
C GLY A 51 0.58 -2.79 8.00
N THR A 52 1.38 -3.53 7.25
CA THR A 52 2.32 -2.97 6.28
C THR A 52 2.27 -3.72 4.96
N ILE A 53 2.64 -3.03 3.89
CA ILE A 53 2.96 -3.63 2.59
C ILE A 53 4.37 -3.20 2.19
N ASP A 54 5.23 -4.17 1.92
CA ASP A 54 6.49 -3.94 1.22
C ASP A 54 6.23 -3.93 -0.29
N ASN A 55 6.37 -2.76 -0.92
CA ASN A 55 6.08 -2.60 -2.34
C ASN A 55 7.10 -3.24 -3.29
N VAL A 56 8.19 -3.80 -2.77
CA VAL A 56 9.20 -4.53 -3.55
C VAL A 56 9.06 -6.03 -3.34
N SER A 57 9.03 -6.50 -2.09
CA SER A 57 8.90 -7.95 -1.82
C SER A 57 7.46 -8.46 -1.92
N GLY A 58 6.47 -7.57 -1.91
CA GLY A 58 5.05 -7.93 -1.86
C GLY A 58 4.60 -8.49 -0.51
N SER A 59 5.41 -8.35 0.54
CA SER A 59 5.05 -8.80 1.89
C SER A 59 3.93 -7.93 2.47
N LEU A 60 2.71 -8.47 2.49
CA LEU A 60 1.54 -7.91 3.15
C LEU A 60 1.43 -8.50 4.56
N ALA A 61 1.66 -7.68 5.58
CA ALA A 61 1.47 -8.05 6.98
C ALA A 61 0.20 -7.40 7.55
N TRP A 62 -0.47 -8.06 8.49
CA TRP A 62 -1.68 -7.58 9.16
C TRP A 62 -1.72 -7.91 10.64
N ASN A 63 -2.49 -7.10 11.37
CA ASN A 63 -3.00 -7.31 12.71
C ASN A 63 -4.47 -6.88 12.71
N ILE A 64 -5.37 -7.83 12.93
CA ILE A 64 -6.82 -7.64 12.83
C ILE A 64 -7.47 -7.99 14.16
N ALA A 65 -8.15 -7.03 14.78
CA ALA A 65 -8.92 -7.23 16.00
C ALA A 65 -10.40 -6.97 15.74
N PHE A 66 -11.28 -7.74 16.38
CA PHE A 66 -12.72 -7.62 16.21
C PHE A 66 -13.49 -8.02 17.48
N SER A 67 -14.74 -7.60 17.58
CA SER A 67 -15.61 -7.92 18.72
C SER A 67 -17.08 -7.87 18.32
N GLY A 68 -17.94 -8.52 19.13
CA GLY A 68 -19.39 -8.42 18.98
C GLY A 68 -19.98 -9.15 17.76
N LEU A 69 -19.25 -10.09 17.17
CA LEU A 69 -19.75 -10.93 16.08
C LEU A 69 -21.03 -11.66 16.47
N SER A 70 -21.98 -11.76 15.54
CA SER A 70 -23.27 -12.40 15.73
C SER A 70 -23.22 -13.92 15.91
N GLY A 71 -22.06 -14.52 15.67
CA GLY A 71 -21.78 -15.92 15.97
C GLY A 71 -20.38 -16.35 15.53
N PRO A 72 -20.13 -17.67 15.37
CA PRO A 72 -18.81 -18.18 15.05
C PRO A 72 -18.26 -17.59 13.75
N LEU A 73 -17.01 -17.12 13.79
CA LEU A 73 -16.29 -16.67 12.61
C LEU A 73 -15.96 -17.88 11.71
N VAL A 74 -16.37 -17.83 10.44
CA VAL A 74 -16.19 -18.91 9.45
C VAL A 74 -15.34 -18.49 8.25
N GLY A 75 -15.03 -17.20 8.10
CA GLY A 75 -14.16 -16.70 7.05
C GLY A 75 -13.59 -15.32 7.37
N MET A 76 -12.38 -15.06 6.87
CA MET A 76 -11.72 -13.76 6.93
C MET A 76 -10.87 -13.59 5.67
N HIS A 77 -11.11 -12.53 4.93
CA HIS A 77 -10.53 -12.35 3.59
C HIS A 77 -10.11 -10.91 3.36
N PHE A 78 -9.03 -10.73 2.59
CA PHE A 78 -8.88 -9.53 1.77
C PHE A 78 -9.56 -9.76 0.42
N HIS A 79 -10.34 -8.78 -0.03
CA HIS A 79 -11.00 -8.75 -1.33
C HIS A 79 -10.53 -7.55 -2.15
N GLY A 80 -10.73 -7.62 -3.46
CA GLY A 80 -10.45 -6.52 -4.39
C GLY A 80 -10.28 -7.01 -5.84
N PRO A 81 -10.00 -6.09 -6.77
CA PRO A 81 -10.14 -4.64 -6.62
C PRO A 81 -11.62 -4.20 -6.60
N ALA A 82 -11.99 -3.31 -5.69
CA ALA A 82 -13.31 -2.69 -5.60
C ALA A 82 -13.26 -1.33 -4.89
N ALA A 83 -14.10 -0.40 -5.39
CA ALA A 83 -14.41 0.84 -4.67
C ALA A 83 -15.22 0.54 -3.38
N PRO A 84 -15.25 1.47 -2.41
CA PRO A 84 -16.08 1.33 -1.22
C PRO A 84 -17.55 1.00 -1.54
N GLY A 85 -18.10 0.01 -0.85
CA GLY A 85 -19.48 -0.46 -1.05
C GLY A 85 -19.69 -1.40 -2.25
N VAL A 86 -18.66 -1.73 -3.02
CA VAL A 86 -18.74 -2.67 -4.15
C VAL A 86 -18.11 -4.01 -3.76
N ASN A 87 -18.72 -5.12 -4.18
CA ASN A 87 -18.20 -6.46 -3.92
C ASN A 87 -17.17 -6.88 -4.97
N ALA A 88 -16.13 -7.59 -4.54
CA ALA A 88 -15.11 -8.19 -5.41
C ALA A 88 -14.75 -9.61 -4.94
N GLY A 89 -13.94 -10.30 -5.75
CA GLY A 89 -13.40 -11.62 -5.43
C GLY A 89 -12.38 -11.59 -4.30
N VAL A 90 -12.08 -12.76 -3.75
CA VAL A 90 -11.06 -12.97 -2.70
C VAL A 90 -9.66 -12.82 -3.31
N GLN A 91 -8.82 -12.01 -2.67
CA GLN A 91 -7.41 -11.84 -3.01
C GLN A 91 -6.50 -12.60 -2.05
N VAL A 92 -6.84 -12.63 -0.76
CA VAL A 92 -6.14 -13.40 0.27
C VAL A 92 -7.15 -14.06 1.20
N ASN A 93 -7.02 -15.37 1.40
CA ASN A 93 -7.79 -16.12 2.39
C ASN A 93 -7.00 -16.26 3.70
N ILE A 94 -7.27 -15.36 4.65
CA ILE A 94 -6.55 -15.30 5.94
C ILE A 94 -6.83 -16.56 6.77
N GLY A 95 -8.08 -17.04 6.76
CA GLY A 95 -8.49 -18.23 7.51
C GLY A 95 -7.70 -19.48 7.11
N ALA A 96 -7.36 -19.64 5.84
CA ALA A 96 -6.56 -20.76 5.35
C ALA A 96 -5.07 -20.68 5.74
N LEU A 97 -4.55 -19.49 6.05
CA LEU A 97 -3.13 -19.28 6.36
C LEU A 97 -2.81 -19.48 7.83
N ILE A 98 -3.61 -18.89 8.72
CA ILE A 98 -3.33 -18.85 10.17
C ILE A 98 -4.52 -19.22 11.05
N GLY A 99 -5.64 -19.58 10.43
CA GLY A 99 -6.90 -19.83 11.13
C GLY A 99 -7.62 -18.54 11.54
N LEU A 100 -8.79 -18.73 12.14
CA LEU A 100 -9.74 -17.66 12.47
C LEU A 100 -9.80 -17.34 13.97
N LEU A 101 -9.21 -18.19 14.80
CA LEU A 101 -9.34 -18.13 16.26
C LEU A 101 -8.47 -17.06 16.94
N PRO A 102 -7.25 -16.74 16.46
CA PRO A 102 -6.48 -15.66 17.08
C PRO A 102 -7.20 -14.31 16.93
N ASN A 103 -7.33 -13.59 18.04
CA ASN A 103 -7.85 -12.22 18.11
C ASN A 103 -7.02 -11.43 19.15
N PRO A 104 -6.08 -10.56 18.73
CA PRO A 104 -5.83 -10.16 17.34
C PRO A 104 -5.34 -11.31 16.45
N ASN A 105 -5.81 -11.31 15.20
CA ASN A 105 -5.36 -12.18 14.13
C ASN A 105 -4.15 -11.52 13.46
N ILE A 106 -2.96 -12.08 13.68
CA ILE A 106 -1.69 -11.50 13.22
C ILE A 106 -1.05 -12.44 12.22
N GLY A 107 -0.73 -11.95 11.04
CA GLY A 107 -0.14 -12.76 9.97
C GLY A 107 0.51 -11.94 8.87
N ALA A 108 1.09 -12.65 7.92
CA ALA A 108 1.61 -12.06 6.69
C ALA A 108 1.52 -13.05 5.54
N THR A 109 1.50 -12.53 4.32
CA THR A 109 1.61 -13.30 3.08
C THR A 109 2.30 -12.49 2.01
N THR A 110 2.61 -13.11 0.87
CA THR A 110 3.16 -12.42 -0.29
C THR A 110 2.07 -12.26 -1.35
N ILE A 111 1.95 -11.05 -1.90
CA ILE A 111 1.02 -10.72 -2.98
C ILE A 111 1.78 -10.31 -4.25
N SER A 112 1.12 -10.44 -5.40
CA SER A 112 1.69 -10.09 -6.71
C SER A 112 1.80 -8.57 -6.92
N ALA A 113 2.62 -8.14 -7.88
CA ALA A 113 2.80 -6.72 -8.20
C ALA A 113 1.48 -6.00 -8.58
N GLN A 114 0.58 -6.69 -9.29
CA GLN A 114 -0.74 -6.14 -9.60
C GLN A 114 -1.57 -5.93 -8.32
N GLN A 115 -1.56 -6.91 -7.42
CA GLN A 115 -2.25 -6.82 -6.14
C GLN A 115 -1.70 -5.70 -5.25
N ILE A 116 -0.38 -5.46 -5.27
CA ILE A 116 0.23 -4.30 -4.58
C ILE A 116 -0.35 -3.00 -5.14
N THR A 117 -0.43 -2.89 -6.47
CA THR A 117 -0.96 -1.69 -7.13
C THR A 117 -2.42 -1.45 -6.74
N ASP A 118 -3.25 -2.49 -6.76
CA ASP A 118 -4.66 -2.41 -6.39
C ASP A 118 -4.86 -2.08 -4.90
N LEU A 119 -4.05 -2.67 -4.02
CA LEU A 119 -4.07 -2.38 -2.58
C LEU A 119 -3.66 -0.93 -2.32
N LEU A 120 -2.56 -0.47 -2.94
CA LEU A 120 -2.06 0.90 -2.80
C LEU A 120 -2.99 1.95 -3.43
N ALA A 121 -3.82 1.56 -4.40
CA ALA A 121 -4.90 2.38 -4.92
C ALA A 121 -6.10 2.48 -3.97
N GLY A 122 -6.07 1.79 -2.81
CA GLY A 122 -7.16 1.74 -1.85
C GLY A 122 -8.36 0.95 -2.36
N ASN A 123 -8.17 0.03 -3.31
CA ASN A 123 -9.23 -0.78 -3.91
C ASN A 123 -9.40 -2.13 -3.21
N TRP A 124 -8.85 -2.32 -2.02
CA TRP A 124 -8.96 -3.56 -1.25
C TRP A 124 -9.79 -3.33 0.00
N TYR A 125 -10.47 -4.37 0.45
CA TYR A 125 -11.19 -4.35 1.72
C TYR A 125 -11.00 -5.67 2.48
N ILE A 126 -11.07 -5.60 3.80
CA ILE A 126 -11.11 -6.78 4.68
C ILE A 126 -12.58 -7.10 4.93
N ASN A 127 -12.94 -8.37 4.84
CA ASN A 127 -14.28 -8.88 5.13
C ASN A 127 -14.20 -10.02 6.14
N LEU A 128 -15.00 -9.96 7.20
CA LEU A 128 -15.19 -11.06 8.15
C LEU A 128 -16.58 -11.68 7.95
N HIS A 129 -16.65 -13.00 8.00
CA HIS A 129 -17.87 -13.77 7.74
C HIS A 129 -18.16 -14.66 8.95
N THR A 130 -19.42 -14.70 9.38
CA THR A 130 -19.89 -15.63 10.41
C THR A 130 -20.88 -16.62 9.83
N ALA A 131 -21.21 -17.68 10.58
CA ALA A 131 -22.24 -18.61 10.17
C ALA A 131 -23.61 -17.93 9.93
N GLN A 132 -23.89 -16.84 10.65
CA GLN A 132 -25.12 -16.04 10.56
C GLN A 132 -25.07 -15.06 9.37
N ASN A 133 -23.88 -14.61 8.96
CA ASN A 133 -23.68 -13.69 7.86
C ASN A 133 -22.62 -14.24 6.88
N PRO A 134 -22.95 -15.29 6.10
CA PRO A 134 -21.97 -15.95 5.23
C PRO A 134 -21.51 -15.07 4.06
N GLY A 135 -22.34 -14.11 3.64
CA GLY A 135 -21.97 -13.12 2.61
C GLY A 135 -21.01 -12.03 3.10
N GLY A 136 -20.85 -11.88 4.42
CA GLY A 136 -20.08 -10.81 5.06
C GLY A 136 -20.85 -10.23 6.25
N GLU A 137 -20.23 -10.20 7.43
CA GLU A 137 -20.78 -9.54 8.62
C GLU A 137 -20.26 -8.12 8.79
N ILE A 138 -18.94 -7.94 8.67
CA ILE A 138 -18.30 -6.64 8.82
C ILE A 138 -17.15 -6.47 7.81
N ARG A 139 -17.08 -5.25 7.25
CA ARG A 139 -16.12 -4.85 6.23
C ARG A 139 -15.34 -3.62 6.68
N GLY A 140 -14.08 -3.53 6.25
CA GLY A 140 -13.31 -2.29 6.31
C GLY A 140 -12.50 -2.07 5.04
N GLN A 141 -12.65 -0.92 4.39
CA GLN A 141 -11.78 -0.55 3.27
C GLN A 141 -10.33 -0.39 3.76
N VAL A 142 -9.38 -0.94 3.03
CA VAL A 142 -7.94 -0.75 3.28
C VAL A 142 -7.56 0.65 2.82
N ILE A 143 -7.05 1.45 3.75
CA ILE A 143 -6.52 2.79 3.51
C ILE A 143 -5.00 2.73 3.64
N PRO A 144 -4.26 2.78 2.51
CA PRO A 144 -2.82 2.89 2.50
C PRO A 144 -2.37 4.22 3.09
N GLY A 145 -1.29 4.20 3.86
CA GLY A 145 -0.59 5.39 4.31
C GLY A 145 0.15 6.07 3.17
N ALA A 146 0.72 7.25 3.47
CA ALA A 146 1.51 7.97 2.49
C ALA A 146 2.69 7.11 2.01
N VAL A 147 2.87 7.05 0.69
CA VAL A 147 4.07 6.51 0.09
C VAL A 147 5.13 7.60 0.17
N PRO A 148 6.28 7.38 0.84
CA PRO A 148 7.41 8.29 0.77
C PRO A 148 7.74 8.63 -0.69
N GLU A 149 7.64 9.91 -1.04
CA GLU A 149 7.96 10.38 -2.39
C GLU A 149 9.37 9.93 -2.78
N PRO A 150 9.58 9.38 -4.00
CA PRO A 150 10.90 8.99 -4.43
C PRO A 150 11.82 10.22 -4.44
N ALA A 151 13.06 10.05 -3.93
CA ALA A 151 14.07 11.11 -3.86
C ALA A 151 14.39 11.81 -5.20
N MET A 152 13.84 11.31 -6.32
CA MET A 152 13.89 11.95 -7.63
C MET A 152 13.31 13.37 -7.64
N LEU A 153 12.24 13.68 -6.89
CA LEU A 153 11.73 15.06 -6.82
C LEU A 153 12.79 16.02 -6.24
N GLY A 154 13.55 15.57 -5.24
CA GLY A 154 14.69 16.32 -4.69
C GLY A 154 15.83 16.47 -5.70
N LEU A 155 16.12 15.44 -6.49
CA LEU A 155 17.16 15.49 -7.54
C LEU A 155 16.78 16.41 -8.71
N LEU A 156 15.50 16.46 -9.09
CA LEU A 156 15.01 17.40 -10.11
C LEU A 156 15.20 18.86 -9.66
N GLY A 157 14.90 19.15 -8.38
CA GLY A 157 15.09 20.47 -7.78
C GLY A 157 16.56 20.91 -7.75
N LEU A 158 17.48 20.00 -7.41
CA LEU A 158 18.92 20.25 -7.43
C LEU A 158 19.46 20.46 -8.86
N GLY A 159 18.93 19.71 -9.84
CA GLY A 159 19.29 19.86 -11.25
C GLY A 159 18.96 21.26 -11.80
N LEU A 160 17.76 21.75 -11.52
CA LEU A 160 17.33 23.10 -11.92
C LEU A 160 18.14 24.21 -11.24
N ALA A 161 18.46 24.05 -9.95
CA ALA A 161 19.31 25.00 -9.21
C ALA A 161 20.75 25.05 -9.76
N GLY A 162 21.32 23.88 -10.10
CA GLY A 162 22.64 23.79 -10.73
C GLY A 162 22.70 24.47 -12.10
N LEU A 163 21.68 24.27 -12.94
CA LEU A 163 21.55 24.93 -14.25
C LEU A 163 21.45 26.46 -14.11
N ALA A 164 20.67 26.96 -13.15
CA ALA A 164 20.54 28.41 -12.90
C ALA A 164 21.85 29.04 -12.41
N ALA A 165 22.56 28.37 -11.50
CA ALA A 165 23.86 28.83 -10.99
C ALA A 165 24.94 28.83 -12.09
N SER A 166 24.91 27.86 -13.01
CA SER A 166 25.85 27.78 -14.13
C SER A 166 25.68 28.92 -15.15
N ARG A 167 24.44 29.40 -15.34
CA ARG A 167 24.14 30.54 -16.23
C ARG A 167 24.59 31.87 -15.66
N ARG A 168 24.48 32.07 -14.33
CA ARG A 168 24.90 33.30 -13.65
C ARG A 168 26.42 33.50 -13.61
N ARG A 169 27.21 32.43 -13.67
CA ARG A 169 28.69 32.53 -13.71
C ARG A 169 29.27 32.82 -15.10
N LYS A 170 28.44 32.79 -16.14
CA LYS A 170 28.86 33.01 -17.54
C LYS A 170 28.55 34.44 -18.04
N GLN A 171 27.99 35.31 -17.20
CA GLN A 171 27.86 36.74 -17.44
C GLN A 171 28.83 37.48 -16.52
#